data_AF-A0ABD1ELL9-F1
#
_entry.id   AF-A0ABD1ELL9-F1
#
_cell.length_a   1.000
_cell.length_b   1.000
_cell.length_c   1.000
_cell.angle_alpha   90.00
_cell.angle_beta   90.00
_cell.angle_gamma   90.00
#
_symmetry.space_group_name_H-M   'P 1'
#
loop_
_entity.id
_entity.type
_entity.pdbx_description
1 polymer ?
#
loop_
_entity_poly.entity_id
_entity_poly.type
_entity_poly.pdbx_seq_one_letter_code
_entity_poly.pdbx_strand_id
1 'polypeptide(L)'
;MYTVVNDIKRNLAIFSALFLTVITTKVRAGNVQCTADELMRCSKPLTVLDSGLTLVSSKADLENICPQLREAINCIHRYTRFCMGFEDRKHFKKLFHGTGEMVNNLCKNGTYQEEFLKHAPCMQLIEKENEVCFKQYTQKMSEIQEKSPMGDIVMEDDLLTFKTTMKRKRDAADEGIKNVCCAFQEYVECSTSTTRRVCGSEAADFSKKFLDKMSSSMIQLHCQNYGHRECGLITSSSLKLTNSLLAVLVFTILCLIIR
;
A
#
# COMPACT_ATOMS: atom_id res chain seq x y z
N MET A 1 -12.25 -45.69 -56.54
CA MET A 1 -13.30 -44.88 -55.88
C MET A 1 -13.37 -45.12 -54.37
N TYR A 2 -13.24 -46.36 -53.89
CA TYR A 2 -13.31 -46.72 -52.46
C TYR A 2 -12.17 -46.13 -51.59
N THR A 3 -10.95 -46.05 -52.13
CA THR A 3 -9.76 -45.52 -51.44
C THR A 3 -9.85 -44.01 -51.17
N VAL A 4 -10.32 -43.24 -52.15
CA VAL A 4 -10.49 -41.77 -52.06
C VAL A 4 -11.51 -41.39 -50.97
N VAL A 5 -12.61 -42.14 -50.86
CA VAL A 5 -13.65 -41.90 -49.84
C VAL A 5 -13.11 -42.16 -48.43
N ASN A 6 -12.23 -43.15 -48.26
CA ASN A 6 -11.65 -43.47 -46.96
C ASN A 6 -10.63 -42.41 -46.49
N ASP A 7 -9.84 -41.87 -47.41
CA ASP A 7 -8.89 -40.79 -47.10
C ASP A 7 -9.60 -39.48 -46.73
N ILE A 8 -10.72 -39.16 -47.40
CA ILE A 8 -11.55 -37.98 -47.04
C ILE A 8 -12.14 -38.13 -45.64
N LYS A 9 -12.66 -39.32 -45.28
CA LYS A 9 -13.20 -39.58 -43.93
C LYS A 9 -12.11 -39.48 -42.85
N ARG A 10 -10.92 -40.01 -43.11
CA ARG A 10 -9.77 -39.93 -42.18
C ARG A 10 -9.34 -38.48 -41.95
N ASN A 11 -9.24 -37.69 -43.01
CA ASN A 11 -8.87 -36.28 -42.91
C ASN A 11 -9.93 -35.47 -42.15
N LEU A 12 -11.23 -35.67 -42.44
CA LEU A 12 -12.32 -35.00 -41.73
C LEU A 12 -12.32 -35.33 -40.22
N ALA A 13 -12.05 -36.59 -39.87
CA ALA A 13 -11.93 -37.01 -38.48
C ALA A 13 -10.75 -36.32 -37.77
N ILE A 14 -9.59 -36.23 -38.43
CA ILE A 14 -8.42 -35.53 -37.89
C ILE A 14 -8.70 -34.04 -37.71
N PHE A 15 -9.33 -33.38 -38.69
CA PHE A 15 -9.71 -31.97 -38.57
C PHE A 15 -10.75 -31.75 -37.46
N SER A 16 -11.73 -32.63 -37.30
CA SER A 16 -12.70 -32.55 -36.19
C SER A 16 -12.03 -32.74 -34.82
N ALA A 17 -11.06 -33.65 -34.71
CA ALA A 17 -10.31 -33.88 -33.47
C ALA A 17 -9.39 -32.70 -33.13
N LEU A 18 -8.74 -32.09 -34.14
CA LEU A 18 -7.97 -30.86 -33.98
C LEU A 18 -8.85 -29.68 -33.59
N PHE A 19 -10.03 -29.54 -34.19
CA PHE A 19 -10.97 -28.47 -33.85
C PHE A 19 -11.53 -28.64 -32.43
N LEU A 20 -11.88 -29.87 -32.03
CA LEU A 20 -12.29 -30.18 -30.66
C LEU A 20 -11.18 -29.92 -29.64
N THR A 21 -9.92 -30.29 -29.92
CA THR A 21 -8.80 -30.00 -29.02
C THR A 21 -8.51 -28.50 -28.92
N VAL A 22 -8.64 -27.73 -30.00
CA VAL A 22 -8.53 -26.25 -29.98
C VAL A 22 -9.68 -25.61 -29.18
N ILE A 23 -10.91 -26.13 -29.28
CA ILE A 23 -12.04 -25.63 -28.48
C ILE A 23 -11.83 -25.96 -26.99
N THR A 24 -11.39 -27.17 -26.65
CA THR A 24 -11.14 -27.56 -25.24
C THR A 24 -9.94 -26.85 -24.61
N THR A 25 -8.93 -26.48 -25.40
CA THR A 25 -7.76 -25.72 -24.91
C THR A 25 -8.04 -24.22 -24.74
N LYS A 26 -9.05 -23.68 -25.44
CA LYS A 26 -9.47 -22.27 -25.32
C LYS A 26 -10.44 -21.98 -24.17
N VAL A 27 -10.98 -23.00 -23.50
CA VAL A 27 -11.90 -22.82 -22.35
C VAL A 27 -11.26 -23.32 -21.06
N ARG A 28 -10.18 -22.66 -20.66
CA ARG A 28 -9.80 -22.56 -19.24
C ARG A 28 -9.72 -21.10 -18.82
N ALA A 29 -10.68 -20.30 -19.30
CA ALA A 29 -11.09 -19.13 -18.56
C ALA A 29 -11.79 -19.66 -17.31
N GLY A 30 -11.07 -19.72 -16.19
CA GLY A 30 -11.74 -19.87 -14.90
C GLY A 30 -12.84 -18.82 -14.82
N ASN A 31 -13.98 -19.19 -14.24
CA ASN A 31 -15.16 -18.34 -14.12
C ASN A 31 -14.85 -17.13 -13.21
N VAL A 32 -14.09 -16.15 -13.71
CA VAL A 32 -13.70 -14.94 -12.97
C VAL A 32 -14.85 -13.97 -13.07
N GLN A 33 -15.52 -13.73 -11.94
CA GLN A 33 -16.56 -12.72 -11.86
C GLN A 33 -15.92 -11.34 -11.76
N CYS A 34 -16.31 -10.43 -12.65
CA CYS A 34 -15.78 -9.07 -12.68
C CYS A 34 -16.61 -8.16 -11.76
N THR A 35 -16.54 -8.43 -10.46
CA THR A 35 -17.22 -7.66 -9.41
C THR A 35 -16.22 -7.03 -8.45
N ALA A 36 -16.61 -5.93 -7.81
CA ALA A 36 -15.78 -5.29 -6.77
C ALA A 36 -15.52 -6.26 -5.60
N ASP A 37 -16.52 -7.07 -5.23
CA ASP A 37 -16.40 -8.09 -4.19
C ASP A 37 -15.33 -9.14 -4.51
N GLU A 38 -15.19 -9.55 -5.77
CA GLU A 38 -14.15 -10.51 -6.17
C GLU A 38 -12.75 -9.92 -6.00
N LEU A 39 -12.57 -8.64 -6.33
CA LEU A 39 -11.30 -7.95 -6.12
C LEU A 39 -10.98 -7.80 -4.62
N MET A 40 -11.98 -7.45 -3.80
CA MET A 40 -11.84 -7.39 -2.34
C MET A 40 -11.48 -8.76 -1.76
N ARG A 41 -12.12 -9.83 -2.25
CA ARG A 41 -11.82 -11.22 -1.89
C ARG A 41 -10.37 -11.58 -2.19
N CYS A 42 -9.86 -11.24 -3.37
CA CYS A 42 -8.45 -11.45 -3.72
C CYS A 42 -7.48 -10.74 -2.77
N SER A 43 -7.87 -9.56 -2.26
CA SER A 43 -7.00 -8.67 -1.47
C SER A 43 -6.98 -9.01 0.02
N LYS A 44 -7.99 -9.72 0.53
CA LYS A 44 -8.15 -10.06 1.95
C LYS A 44 -6.90 -10.70 2.59
N PRO A 45 -6.19 -11.67 1.98
CA PRO A 45 -4.99 -12.23 2.60
C PRO A 45 -3.83 -11.25 2.71
N LEU A 46 -3.82 -10.16 1.93
CA LEU A 46 -2.75 -9.17 1.94
C LEU A 46 -2.87 -8.19 3.11
N THR A 47 -4.03 -8.10 3.79
CA THR A 47 -4.22 -7.14 4.90
C THR A 47 -3.35 -7.45 6.12
N VAL A 48 -2.80 -8.67 6.21
CA VAL A 48 -1.80 -9.04 7.22
C VAL A 48 -0.49 -8.26 7.06
N LEU A 49 -0.20 -7.80 5.83
CA LEU A 49 0.92 -6.92 5.54
C LEU A 49 0.66 -5.54 6.14
N ASP A 50 -0.57 -5.02 6.08
CA ASP A 50 -0.90 -3.68 6.58
C ASP A 50 -0.53 -3.47 8.06
N SER A 51 -0.61 -4.54 8.87
CA SER A 51 -0.27 -4.50 10.30
C SER A 51 1.21 -4.71 10.60
N GLY A 52 2.12 -4.70 9.61
CA GLY A 52 3.55 -4.89 9.88
C GLY A 52 4.02 -6.34 9.90
N LEU A 53 3.16 -7.31 9.51
CA LEU A 53 3.42 -8.74 9.73
C LEU A 53 3.80 -9.07 11.18
N THR A 54 3.26 -8.36 12.18
CA THR A 54 3.62 -8.54 13.60
C THR A 54 3.46 -9.98 14.11
N LEU A 55 2.64 -10.78 13.43
CA LEU A 55 2.37 -12.21 13.70
C LEU A 55 3.35 -13.17 13.00
N VAL A 56 4.21 -12.69 12.09
CA VAL A 56 5.17 -13.51 11.33
C VAL A 56 6.56 -13.27 11.90
N SER A 57 7.01 -14.24 12.71
CA SER A 57 8.24 -14.12 13.50
C SER A 57 9.34 -15.09 13.07
N SER A 58 8.97 -16.10 12.29
CA SER A 58 9.85 -17.22 11.98
C SER A 58 9.73 -17.67 10.52
N LYS A 59 10.71 -18.46 10.09
CA LYS A 59 10.69 -19.11 8.78
C LYS A 59 9.49 -20.06 8.64
N ALA A 60 9.09 -20.74 9.73
CA ALA A 60 7.92 -21.60 9.73
C ALA A 60 6.63 -20.78 9.51
N ASP A 61 6.53 -19.58 10.10
CA ASP A 61 5.40 -18.68 9.87
C ASP A 61 5.34 -18.23 8.40
N LEU A 62 6.51 -17.92 7.81
CA LEU A 62 6.61 -17.61 6.38
C LEU A 62 6.15 -18.76 5.49
N GLU A 63 6.57 -19.99 5.79
CA GLU A 63 6.16 -21.19 5.05
C GLU A 63 4.64 -21.42 5.07
N ASN A 64 3.98 -21.07 6.18
CA ASN A 64 2.53 -21.16 6.33
C ASN A 64 1.76 -20.04 5.60
N ILE A 65 2.28 -18.80 5.61
CA ILE A 65 1.55 -17.63 5.07
C ILE A 65 1.81 -17.38 3.58
N CYS A 66 3.02 -17.71 3.10
CA CYS A 66 3.43 -17.42 1.73
C CYS A 66 2.58 -18.05 0.63
N PRO A 67 2.03 -19.28 0.78
CA PRO A 67 1.07 -19.81 -0.19
C PRO A 67 -0.16 -18.91 -0.36
N GLN A 68 -0.69 -18.36 0.74
CA GLN A 68 -1.88 -17.50 0.71
C GLN A 68 -1.57 -16.15 0.06
N LEU A 69 -0.43 -15.53 0.40
CA LEU A 69 -0.02 -14.25 -0.19
C LEU A 69 0.25 -14.39 -1.69
N ARG A 70 0.90 -15.46 -2.12
CA ARG A 70 1.14 -15.72 -3.55
C ARG A 70 -0.16 -15.93 -4.31
N GLU A 71 -1.11 -16.66 -3.73
CA GLU A 71 -2.40 -16.87 -4.38
C GLU A 71 -3.22 -15.57 -4.46
N ALA A 72 -3.16 -14.71 -3.44
CA ALA A 72 -3.76 -13.37 -3.48
C ALA A 72 -3.20 -12.52 -4.63
N ILE A 73 -1.87 -12.44 -4.77
CA ILE A 73 -1.22 -11.72 -5.89
C ILE A 73 -1.63 -12.31 -7.24
N ASN A 74 -1.66 -13.65 -7.36
CA ASN A 74 -2.10 -14.32 -8.60
C ASN A 74 -3.57 -14.03 -8.93
N CYS A 75 -4.46 -14.01 -7.92
CA CYS A 75 -5.88 -13.68 -8.05
C CYS A 75 -6.03 -12.27 -8.63
N ILE A 76 -5.35 -11.28 -8.04
CA ILE A 76 -5.34 -9.90 -8.50
C ILE A 76 -4.79 -9.79 -9.95
N HIS A 77 -3.71 -10.51 -10.27
CA HIS A 77 -3.13 -10.52 -11.61
C HIS A 77 -4.10 -11.10 -12.66
N ARG A 78 -4.89 -12.11 -12.31
CA ARG A 78 -5.92 -12.66 -13.20
C ARG A 78 -7.09 -11.69 -13.33
N TYR A 79 -7.60 -11.15 -12.22
CA TYR A 79 -8.68 -10.16 -12.23
C TYR A 79 -8.33 -8.97 -13.14
N THR A 80 -7.16 -8.36 -12.95
CA THR A 80 -6.69 -7.22 -13.77
C THR A 80 -6.49 -7.55 -15.24
N ARG A 81 -6.25 -8.83 -15.58
CA ARG A 81 -6.12 -9.26 -16.98
C ARG A 81 -7.47 -9.44 -17.66
N PHE A 82 -8.47 -9.94 -16.94
CA PHE A 82 -9.76 -10.33 -17.53
C PHE A 82 -10.87 -9.29 -17.34
N CYS A 83 -10.80 -8.49 -16.27
CA CYS A 83 -11.88 -7.60 -15.85
C CYS A 83 -11.59 -6.11 -16.04
N MET A 84 -10.36 -5.74 -16.42
CA MET A 84 -9.97 -4.33 -16.59
C MET A 84 -9.58 -4.01 -18.04
N GLY A 85 -9.94 -2.80 -18.48
CA GLY A 85 -9.46 -2.22 -19.73
C GLY A 85 -7.96 -1.92 -19.70
N PHE A 86 -7.40 -1.52 -20.85
CA PHE A 86 -5.95 -1.33 -20.98
C PHE A 86 -5.39 -0.27 -20.02
N GLU A 87 -6.02 0.91 -19.95
CA GLU A 87 -5.56 2.00 -19.08
C GLU A 87 -5.76 1.69 -17.60
N ASP A 88 -6.94 1.20 -17.20
CA ASP A 88 -7.22 0.79 -15.81
C ASP A 88 -6.25 -0.29 -15.35
N ARG A 89 -5.97 -1.28 -16.22
CA ARG A 89 -5.00 -2.34 -15.94
C ARG A 89 -3.59 -1.78 -15.75
N LYS A 90 -3.16 -0.82 -16.58
CA LYS A 90 -1.83 -0.21 -16.46
C LYS A 90 -1.71 0.57 -15.14
N HIS A 91 -2.73 1.35 -14.82
CA HIS A 91 -2.80 2.09 -13.56
C HIS A 91 -2.80 1.12 -12.37
N PHE A 92 -3.69 0.15 -12.36
CA PHE A 92 -3.84 -0.82 -11.28
C PHE A 92 -2.58 -1.67 -11.06
N LYS A 93 -1.91 -2.11 -12.14
CA LYS A 93 -0.62 -2.80 -12.02
C LYS A 93 0.43 -1.95 -11.31
N LYS A 94 0.44 -0.64 -11.58
CA LYS A 94 1.32 0.29 -10.88
C LYS A 94 0.95 0.36 -9.39
N LEU A 95 -0.34 0.37 -9.05
CA LEU A 95 -0.84 0.41 -7.67
C LEU A 95 -0.43 -0.82 -6.83
N PHE A 96 -0.41 -2.01 -7.43
CA PHE A 96 -0.12 -3.28 -6.73
C PHE A 96 1.31 -3.79 -6.90
N HIS A 97 2.14 -3.09 -7.69
CA HIS A 97 3.51 -3.52 -7.97
C HIS A 97 4.34 -3.68 -6.69
N GLY A 98 4.33 -2.68 -5.80
CA GLY A 98 5.11 -2.69 -4.56
C GLY A 98 4.77 -3.89 -3.66
N THR A 99 3.47 -4.11 -3.41
CA THR A 99 2.96 -5.23 -2.63
C THR A 99 3.34 -6.58 -3.26
N GLY A 100 3.19 -6.73 -4.57
CA GLY A 100 3.57 -7.96 -5.28
C GLY A 100 5.07 -8.26 -5.23
N GLU A 101 5.91 -7.24 -5.41
CA GLU A 101 7.36 -7.34 -5.30
C GLU A 101 7.78 -7.74 -3.88
N MET A 102 7.16 -7.13 -2.87
CA MET A 102 7.42 -7.43 -1.48
C MET A 102 7.05 -8.87 -1.11
N VAL A 103 5.84 -9.32 -1.47
CA VAL A 103 5.43 -10.72 -1.27
C VAL A 103 6.42 -11.67 -1.93
N ASN A 104 6.86 -11.36 -3.15
CA ASN A 104 7.86 -12.18 -3.84
C ASN A 104 9.21 -12.22 -3.10
N ASN A 105 9.73 -11.08 -2.65
CA ASN A 105 11.01 -10.98 -1.97
C ASN A 105 10.99 -11.64 -0.58
N LEU A 106 9.88 -11.49 0.15
CA LEU A 106 9.70 -12.09 1.47
C LEU A 106 9.54 -13.62 1.40
N CYS A 107 8.80 -14.10 0.40
CA CYS A 107 8.47 -15.52 0.28
C CYS A 107 9.49 -16.34 -0.50
N LYS A 108 10.48 -15.70 -1.13
CA LYS A 108 11.56 -16.38 -1.84
C LYS A 108 12.80 -16.38 -0.97
N ASN A 109 13.46 -17.54 -0.85
CA ASN A 109 14.76 -17.62 -0.20
C ASN A 109 15.74 -16.63 -0.84
N GLY A 110 16.39 -15.83 -0.02
CA GLY A 110 17.32 -14.80 -0.44
C GLY A 110 17.60 -13.79 0.66
N THR A 111 18.44 -12.81 0.35
CA THR A 111 18.96 -11.84 1.32
C THR A 111 17.87 -11.02 2.00
N TYR A 112 16.81 -10.64 1.29
CA TYR A 112 15.70 -9.88 1.88
C TYR A 112 14.93 -10.69 2.92
N GLN A 113 14.70 -11.98 2.65
CA GLN A 113 14.05 -12.87 3.61
C GLN A 113 14.94 -13.08 4.85
N GLU A 114 16.25 -13.26 4.65
CA GLU A 114 17.22 -13.39 5.75
C GLU A 114 17.26 -12.12 6.62
N GLU A 115 17.27 -10.94 6.01
CA GLU A 115 17.22 -9.65 6.70
C GLU A 115 15.91 -9.47 7.47
N PHE A 116 14.77 -9.84 6.88
CA PHE A 116 13.48 -9.86 7.59
C PHE A 116 13.55 -10.78 8.81
N LEU A 117 13.99 -12.03 8.64
CA LEU A 117 14.06 -13.02 9.71
C LEU A 117 15.06 -12.63 10.81
N LYS A 118 16.09 -11.83 10.50
CA LYS A 118 17.00 -11.25 11.50
C LYS A 118 16.27 -10.33 12.48
N HIS A 119 15.29 -9.56 12.01
CA HIS A 119 14.57 -8.57 12.83
C HIS A 119 13.22 -9.09 13.37
N ALA A 120 12.64 -10.10 12.73
CA ALA A 120 11.31 -10.64 13.05
C ALA A 120 11.11 -11.04 14.52
N PRO A 121 12.07 -11.67 15.23
CA PRO A 121 11.89 -12.01 16.66
C PRO A 121 11.67 -10.78 17.55
N CYS A 122 12.37 -9.67 17.27
CA CYS A 122 12.17 -8.45 18.05
C CYS A 122 10.88 -7.72 17.64
N MET A 123 10.52 -7.74 16.36
CA MET A 123 9.25 -7.17 15.90
C MET A 123 8.05 -7.87 16.54
N GLN A 124 8.14 -9.18 16.78
CA GLN A 124 7.14 -9.95 17.53
C GLN A 124 7.06 -9.51 19.00
N LEU A 125 8.20 -9.25 19.65
CA LEU A 125 8.24 -8.78 21.04
C LEU A 125 7.43 -7.49 21.24
N ILE A 126 7.54 -6.57 20.29
CA ILE A 126 6.87 -5.26 20.34
C ILE A 126 5.50 -5.25 19.67
N GLU A 127 4.97 -6.41 19.25
CA GLU A 127 3.71 -6.51 18.51
C GLU A 127 2.59 -5.67 19.15
N LYS A 128 2.35 -5.85 20.45
CA LYS A 128 1.29 -5.13 21.17
C LYS A 128 1.53 -3.62 21.25
N GLU A 129 2.79 -3.21 21.39
CA GLU A 129 3.16 -1.79 21.42
C GLU A 129 2.98 -1.14 20.04
N ASN A 130 3.32 -1.87 18.97
CA ASN A 130 3.13 -1.44 17.60
C ASN A 130 1.65 -1.50 17.14
N GLU A 131 0.85 -2.40 17.69
CA GLU A 131 -0.59 -2.53 17.38
C GLU A 131 -1.34 -1.21 17.68
N VAL A 132 -0.92 -0.47 18.70
CA VAL A 132 -1.48 0.85 19.03
C VAL A 132 -1.34 1.82 17.85
N CYS A 133 -0.17 1.83 17.20
CA CYS A 133 0.07 2.67 16.02
C CYS A 133 -0.87 2.29 14.86
N PHE A 134 -1.07 1.00 14.62
CA PHE A 134 -1.95 0.52 13.55
C PHE A 134 -3.43 0.80 13.86
N LYS A 135 -3.86 0.67 15.13
CA LYS A 135 -5.22 1.03 15.55
C LYS A 135 -5.51 2.52 15.31
N GLN A 136 -4.59 3.40 15.71
CA GLN A 136 -4.71 4.83 15.46
C GLN A 136 -4.82 5.14 13.95
N TYR A 137 -4.00 4.48 13.13
CA TYR A 137 -4.05 4.61 11.68
C TYR A 137 -5.42 4.19 11.11
N THR A 138 -5.90 3.00 11.46
CA THR A 138 -7.19 2.49 10.96
C THR A 138 -8.37 3.36 11.38
N GLN A 139 -8.33 3.89 12.61
CA GLN A 139 -9.34 4.83 13.09
C GLN A 139 -9.35 6.12 12.25
N LYS A 140 -8.17 6.74 12.05
CA LYS A 140 -8.05 7.94 11.21
C LYS A 140 -8.54 7.69 9.78
N MET A 141 -8.26 6.52 9.22
CA MET A 141 -8.74 6.15 7.89
C MET A 141 -10.26 6.03 7.82
N SER A 142 -10.91 5.47 8.85
CA SER A 142 -12.37 5.42 8.95
C SER A 142 -12.97 6.84 8.99
N GLU A 143 -12.40 7.73 9.81
CA GLU A 143 -12.85 9.12 9.91
C GLU A 143 -12.70 9.89 8.60
N ILE A 144 -11.65 9.61 7.82
CA ILE A 144 -11.44 10.20 6.49
C ILE A 144 -12.48 9.69 5.50
N GLN A 145 -12.80 8.38 5.53
CA GLN A 145 -13.81 7.80 4.65
C GLN A 145 -15.21 8.36 4.93
N GLU A 146 -15.57 8.52 6.20
CA GLU A 146 -16.87 9.10 6.61
C GLU A 146 -17.04 10.56 6.19
N LYS A 147 -15.94 11.32 6.15
CA LYS A 147 -15.93 12.74 5.74
C LYS A 147 -15.82 12.94 4.23
N SER A 148 -15.60 11.87 3.46
CA SER A 148 -15.38 11.97 2.01
C SER A 148 -16.69 12.37 1.30
N PRO A 149 -16.74 13.53 0.62
CA PRO A 149 -17.93 14.00 -0.07
C PRO A 149 -18.11 13.23 -1.39
N MET A 150 -18.50 11.95 -1.31
CA MET A 150 -18.72 11.09 -2.49
C MET A 150 -20.19 10.84 -2.82
N GLY A 151 -21.11 11.60 -2.23
CA GLY A 151 -22.53 11.56 -2.56
C GLY A 151 -23.10 12.97 -2.55
N ASP A 152 -23.04 13.64 -3.70
CA ASP A 152 -23.99 14.68 -4.12
C ASP A 152 -23.64 15.10 -5.55
N ILE A 153 -24.24 14.40 -6.52
CA ILE A 153 -24.37 14.89 -7.89
C ILE A 153 -25.66 15.70 -7.92
N VAL A 154 -25.60 16.94 -7.45
CA VAL A 154 -26.65 17.91 -7.80
C VAL A 154 -26.37 18.37 -9.21
N MET A 155 -27.30 18.10 -10.13
CA MET A 155 -27.33 18.75 -11.44
C MET A 155 -27.80 20.18 -11.23
N GLU A 156 -26.89 21.15 -11.29
CA GLU A 156 -27.21 22.58 -11.26
C GLU A 156 -26.85 23.25 -12.59
N ASP A 157 -27.74 24.14 -13.03
CA ASP A 157 -27.92 24.61 -14.41
C ASP A 157 -27.06 25.84 -14.79
N ASP A 158 -25.98 26.14 -14.05
CA ASP A 158 -25.10 27.29 -14.35
C ASP A 158 -23.60 26.92 -14.41
N LEU A 159 -22.93 27.34 -15.49
CA LEU A 159 -21.52 27.05 -15.82
C LEU A 159 -20.53 27.67 -14.82
N LEU A 160 -20.87 28.81 -14.22
CA LEU A 160 -20.03 29.45 -13.19
C LEU A 160 -20.05 28.63 -11.90
N THR A 161 -21.23 28.16 -11.51
CA THR A 161 -21.45 27.23 -10.38
C THR A 161 -20.78 25.88 -10.64
N PHE A 162 -20.75 25.40 -11.89
CA PHE A 162 -20.02 24.19 -12.26
C PHE A 162 -18.51 24.34 -12.02
N LYS A 163 -17.88 25.45 -12.43
CA LYS A 163 -16.44 25.67 -12.19
C LYS A 163 -16.07 25.76 -10.71
N THR A 164 -16.85 26.50 -9.92
CA THR A 164 -16.62 26.63 -8.47
C THR A 164 -16.87 25.30 -7.74
N THR A 165 -17.90 24.55 -8.14
CA THR A 165 -18.19 23.22 -7.60
C THR A 165 -17.09 22.22 -7.93
N MET A 166 -16.59 22.22 -9.18
CA MET A 166 -15.47 21.36 -9.59
C MET A 166 -14.18 21.72 -8.86
N LYS A 167 -13.92 23.02 -8.61
CA LYS A 167 -12.78 23.46 -7.79
C LYS A 167 -12.92 22.96 -6.35
N ARG A 168 -14.09 23.15 -5.71
CA ARG A 168 -14.35 22.66 -4.35
C ARG A 168 -14.19 21.13 -4.26
N LYS A 169 -14.63 20.39 -5.27
CA LYS A 169 -14.46 18.93 -5.35
C LYS A 169 -12.99 18.51 -5.46
N ARG A 170 -12.19 19.24 -6.24
CA ARG A 170 -10.74 19.01 -6.32
C ARG A 170 -10.05 19.33 -5.01
N ASP A 171 -10.35 20.49 -4.42
CA ASP A 171 -9.76 20.92 -3.14
C ASP A 171 -10.10 19.91 -2.03
N ALA A 172 -11.33 19.40 -1.98
CA ALA A 172 -11.75 18.36 -1.03
C ALA A 172 -11.06 17.00 -1.30
N ALA A 173 -10.88 16.63 -2.57
CA ALA A 173 -10.14 15.42 -2.94
C ALA A 173 -8.66 15.53 -2.55
N ASP A 174 -8.03 16.68 -2.79
CA ASP A 174 -6.65 16.97 -2.43
C ASP A 174 -6.46 16.99 -0.91
N GLU A 175 -7.43 17.53 -0.16
CA GLU A 175 -7.46 17.47 1.31
C GLU A 175 -7.62 16.01 1.81
N GLY A 176 -8.51 15.24 1.19
CA GLY A 176 -8.66 13.82 1.49
C GLY A 176 -7.36 13.04 1.28
N ILE A 177 -6.68 13.26 0.14
CA ILE A 177 -5.38 12.66 -0.16
C ILE A 177 -4.35 13.08 0.90
N LYS A 178 -4.26 14.37 1.23
CA LYS A 178 -3.35 14.87 2.27
C LYS A 178 -3.58 14.15 3.60
N ASN A 179 -4.83 14.02 4.03
CA ASN A 179 -5.17 13.38 5.29
C ASN A 179 -4.77 11.90 5.30
N VAL A 180 -5.00 11.18 4.19
CA VAL A 180 -4.54 9.78 4.03
C VAL A 180 -3.02 9.70 4.13
N CYS A 181 -2.31 10.58 3.43
CA CYS A 181 -0.85 10.62 3.45
C CYS A 181 -0.29 10.87 4.85
N CYS A 182 -0.84 11.84 5.56
CA CYS A 182 -0.35 12.20 6.89
C CYS A 182 -0.67 11.13 7.94
N ALA A 183 -1.86 10.54 7.90
CA ALA A 183 -2.20 9.41 8.78
C ALA A 183 -1.25 8.23 8.58
N PHE A 184 -0.88 7.94 7.33
CA PHE A 184 0.11 6.88 7.04
C PHE A 184 1.51 7.24 7.54
N GLN A 185 1.96 8.49 7.37
CA GLN A 185 3.28 8.89 7.87
C GLN A 185 3.38 8.83 9.40
N GLU A 186 2.34 9.27 10.10
CA GLU A 186 2.27 9.14 11.56
C GLU A 186 2.35 7.67 12.01
N TYR A 187 1.70 6.77 11.28
CA TYR A 187 1.79 5.34 11.55
C TYR A 187 3.22 4.82 11.41
N VAL A 188 3.87 5.14 10.29
CA VAL A 188 5.26 4.75 10.04
C VAL A 188 6.20 5.32 11.09
N GLU A 189 6.04 6.59 11.48
CA GLU A 189 6.85 7.21 12.52
C GLU A 189 6.62 6.58 13.90
N CYS A 190 5.36 6.35 14.29
CA CYS A 190 4.99 5.71 15.54
C CYS A 190 5.64 4.32 15.65
N SER A 191 5.47 3.47 14.63
CA SER A 191 6.02 2.12 14.63
C SER A 191 7.55 2.11 14.58
N THR A 192 8.15 2.99 13.78
CA THR A 192 9.63 3.11 13.69
C THR A 192 10.23 3.60 15.00
N SER A 193 9.57 4.54 15.68
CA SER A 193 10.02 5.06 16.99
C SER A 193 9.99 3.98 18.07
N THR A 194 8.90 3.23 18.16
CA THR A 194 8.78 2.07 19.07
C THR A 194 9.85 1.03 18.78
N THR A 195 10.04 0.68 17.51
CA THR A 195 11.08 -0.27 17.07
C THR A 195 12.48 0.22 17.41
N ARG A 196 12.77 1.51 17.22
CA ARG A 196 14.08 2.09 17.55
C ARG A 196 14.39 2.00 19.04
N ARG A 197 13.40 2.29 19.89
CA ARG A 197 13.52 2.28 21.34
C ARG A 197 13.80 0.89 21.90
N VAL A 198 13.19 -0.14 21.32
CA VAL A 198 13.24 -1.52 21.86
C VAL A 198 14.20 -2.43 21.09
N CYS A 199 14.17 -2.38 19.76
CA CYS A 199 14.92 -3.28 18.87
C CYS A 199 16.19 -2.65 18.26
N GLY A 200 16.43 -1.35 18.49
CA GLY A 200 17.59 -0.64 17.99
C GLY A 200 17.40 0.01 16.61
N SER A 201 18.39 0.79 16.19
CA SER A 201 18.31 1.61 14.96
C SER A 201 18.24 0.79 13.68
N GLU A 202 18.98 -0.31 13.57
CA GLU A 202 18.99 -1.17 12.38
C GLU A 202 17.58 -1.75 12.12
N ALA A 203 16.96 -2.31 13.16
CA ALA A 203 15.60 -2.84 13.08
C ALA A 203 14.57 -1.76 12.75
N ALA A 204 14.76 -0.54 13.28
CA ALA A 204 13.88 0.59 12.98
C ALA A 204 13.99 1.02 11.51
N ASP A 205 15.21 1.09 10.96
CA ASP A 205 15.41 1.45 9.56
C ASP A 205 14.87 0.38 8.62
N PHE A 206 15.01 -0.89 8.97
CA PHE A 206 14.36 -2.00 8.27
C PHE A 206 12.83 -1.87 8.34
N SER A 207 12.26 -1.69 9.53
CA SER A 207 10.81 -1.55 9.75
C SER A 207 10.23 -0.39 8.95
N LYS A 208 10.93 0.76 8.90
CA LYS A 208 10.52 1.91 8.09
C LYS A 208 10.44 1.55 6.60
N LYS A 209 11.51 0.98 6.03
CA LYS A 209 11.54 0.54 4.63
C LYS A 209 10.48 -0.50 4.31
N PHE A 210 10.23 -1.41 5.26
CA PHE A 210 9.23 -2.45 5.16
C PHE A 210 7.81 -1.85 5.09
N LEU A 211 7.45 -0.98 6.03
CA LEU A 211 6.15 -0.28 6.03
C LEU A 211 5.98 0.60 4.78
N ASP A 212 7.02 1.35 4.39
CA ASP A 212 7.00 2.17 3.19
C ASP A 212 6.74 1.34 1.93
N LYS A 213 7.34 0.15 1.82
CA LYS A 213 7.18 -0.76 0.67
C LYS A 213 5.87 -1.53 0.68
N MET A 214 5.30 -1.82 1.85
CA MET A 214 3.98 -2.43 1.98
C MET A 214 2.86 -1.49 1.62
N SER A 215 3.02 -0.20 1.93
CA SER A 215 2.05 0.82 1.55
C SER A 215 1.70 0.64 0.07
N SER A 216 0.40 0.54 -0.23
CA SER A 216 -0.05 0.43 -1.62
C SER A 216 0.63 1.52 -2.43
N SER A 217 1.01 1.24 -3.68
CA SER A 217 1.68 2.26 -4.49
C SER A 217 0.78 3.48 -4.74
N MET A 218 -0.50 3.43 -4.34
CA MET A 218 -1.39 4.59 -4.22
C MET A 218 -0.87 5.62 -3.21
N ILE A 219 -0.48 5.21 -2.00
CA ILE A 219 0.10 6.10 -0.99
C ILE A 219 1.42 6.66 -1.54
N GLN A 220 2.30 5.81 -2.09
CA GLN A 220 3.55 6.31 -2.67
C GLN A 220 3.36 7.23 -3.89
N LEU A 221 2.33 7.01 -4.72
CA LEU A 221 2.07 7.81 -5.92
C LEU A 221 1.44 9.17 -5.57
N HIS A 222 0.49 9.18 -4.63
CA HIS A 222 -0.28 10.38 -4.28
C HIS A 222 0.38 11.19 -3.13
N CYS A 223 1.24 10.57 -2.33
CA CYS A 223 1.91 11.21 -1.20
C CYS A 223 3.28 11.83 -1.51
N GLN A 224 3.74 11.80 -2.78
CA GLN A 224 5.04 12.36 -3.16
C GLN A 224 5.20 13.85 -2.78
N ASN A 225 4.09 14.59 -2.78
CA ASN A 225 4.06 16.02 -2.46
C ASN A 225 3.69 16.33 -1.01
N TYR A 226 3.38 15.31 -0.20
CA TYR A 226 2.98 15.47 1.20
C TYR A 226 4.06 14.85 2.07
N GLY A 227 5.12 15.59 2.35
CA GLY A 227 6.21 15.15 3.24
C GLY A 227 5.93 15.44 4.71
N HIS A 228 6.92 15.20 5.56
CA HIS A 228 6.79 15.39 7.01
C HIS A 228 6.52 16.86 7.40
N ARG A 229 6.84 17.84 6.55
CA ARG A 229 6.54 19.25 6.81
C ARG A 229 5.07 19.56 6.57
N GLU A 230 4.53 19.08 5.45
CA GLU A 230 3.14 19.28 5.04
C GLU A 230 2.17 18.57 6.00
N CYS A 231 2.65 17.50 6.65
CA CYS A 231 1.96 16.76 7.70
C CYS A 231 2.25 17.26 9.12
N GLY A 232 3.14 18.25 9.31
CA GLY A 232 3.44 18.81 10.63
C GLY A 232 4.21 17.88 11.58
N LEU A 233 4.83 16.81 11.06
CA LEU A 233 5.59 15.81 11.82
C LEU A 233 6.99 16.29 12.19
N ILE A 234 7.55 17.19 11.38
CA ILE A 234 8.68 18.00 11.83
C ILE A 234 8.09 19.15 12.64
N THR A 235 8.11 19.02 13.97
CA THR A 235 8.24 20.22 14.79
C THR A 235 9.57 20.82 14.37
N SER A 236 9.53 21.94 13.65
CA SER A 236 10.64 22.87 13.73
C SER A 236 10.72 23.23 15.20
N SER A 237 11.56 22.51 15.93
CA SER A 237 12.28 23.04 17.06
C SER A 237 13.00 24.25 16.48
N SER A 238 12.29 25.37 16.39
CA SER A 238 12.91 26.66 16.46
C SER A 238 13.71 26.57 17.73
N LEU A 239 15.01 26.28 17.60
CA LEU A 239 15.98 26.55 18.62
C LEU A 239 15.71 28.01 18.99
N LYS A 240 14.93 28.23 20.05
CA LYS A 240 14.97 29.47 20.83
C LYS A 240 16.28 29.43 21.61
N LEU A 241 17.39 29.26 20.90
CA LEU A 241 18.71 29.60 21.36
C LEU A 241 18.80 31.10 21.13
N THR A 242 18.45 31.89 22.15
CA THR A 242 18.80 33.30 22.40
C THR A 242 17.64 34.02 23.08
N ASN A 243 17.64 33.98 24.41
CA ASN A 243 17.16 35.09 25.23
C ASN A 243 17.91 35.11 26.56
N SER A 244 18.36 33.94 27.04
CA SER A 244 19.17 33.85 28.25
C SER A 244 20.59 34.44 28.09
N LEU A 245 21.27 34.22 26.95
CA LEU A 245 22.61 34.81 26.69
C LEU A 245 22.58 36.33 26.52
N LEU A 246 21.53 36.87 25.88
CA LEU A 246 21.33 38.33 25.77
C LEU A 246 21.02 38.95 27.13
N ALA A 247 20.21 38.30 27.96
CA ALA A 247 19.92 38.76 29.31
C ALA A 247 21.18 38.78 30.20
N VAL A 248 22.05 37.76 30.09
CA VAL A 248 23.32 37.71 30.82
C VAL A 248 24.28 38.80 30.34
N LEU A 249 24.42 39.01 29.04
CA LEU A 249 25.25 40.09 28.49
C LEU A 249 24.76 41.48 28.91
N VAL A 250 23.45 41.71 28.86
CA VAL A 250 22.84 42.98 29.31
C VAL A 250 23.04 43.18 30.82
N PHE A 251 22.91 42.13 31.64
CA PHE A 251 23.17 42.23 33.08
C PHE A 251 24.65 42.55 33.38
N THR A 252 25.59 41.92 32.66
CA THR A 252 27.02 42.21 32.84
C THR A 252 27.40 43.63 32.43
N ILE A 253 26.78 44.16 31.37
CA ILE A 253 27.01 45.54 30.91
C ILE A 253 26.40 46.54 31.89
N LEU A 254 25.19 46.29 32.41
CA LEU A 254 24.56 47.13 33.43
C LEU A 254 25.37 47.15 34.74
N CYS A 255 25.90 46.01 35.18
CA CYS A 255 26.77 45.95 36.35
C CYS A 255 28.11 46.68 36.17
N LEU A 256 28.63 46.79 34.95
CA LEU A 256 29.84 47.56 34.65
C LEU A 256 29.58 49.08 34.56
N ILE A 257 28.36 49.50 34.24
CA ILE A 257 27.97 50.92 34.16
C ILE A 257 27.62 51.49 35.55
N ILE A 258 27.17 50.65 36.48
CA ILE A 258 26.76 51.06 37.84
C ILE A 258 27.95 51.09 38.83
N ARG A 259 29.14 50.62 38.40
CA ARG A 259 30.37 50.65 39.18
C ARG A 259 31.28 51.80 38.73
#